data_AF-A0ABD5F308-F1
#
_entry.id   AF-A0ABD5F308-F1
#
_cell.length_a   1.000
_cell.length_b   1.000
_cell.length_c   1.000
_cell.angle_alpha   90.00
_cell.angle_beta   90.00
_cell.angle_gamma   90.00
#
_symmetry.space_group_name_H-M   'P 1'
#
loop_
_entity.id
_entity.type
_entity.pdbx_description
1 polymer ?
#
loop_
_entity_poly.entity_id
_entity_poly.type
_entity_poly.pdbx_seq_one_letter_code
_entity_poly.pdbx_strand_id
1 'polypeptide(L)' 'MPQDLITQIKIVLVKKGKNQAWLAKQLNISTAYMSDIMNGKRSPKEKIKEIKAALDLE' A
#
# COMPACT_ATOMS: atom_id res chain seq x y z
N MET A 1 -9.44 4.10 -3.84
CA MET A 1 -9.29 2.73 -3.27
C MET A 1 -10.30 2.60 -2.15
N PRO A 2 -10.94 1.44 -1.96
CA PRO A 2 -11.84 1.24 -0.82
C PRO A 2 -11.10 1.51 0.51
N GLN A 3 -11.77 2.20 1.44
CA GLN A 3 -11.19 2.52 2.75
C GLN A 3 -10.77 1.26 3.53
N ASP A 4 -11.51 0.17 3.34
CA ASP A 4 -11.23 -1.13 3.98
C ASP A 4 -9.89 -1.72 3.53
N LEU A 5 -9.53 -1.59 2.25
CA LEU A 5 -8.25 -2.08 1.73
C LEU A 5 -7.08 -1.27 2.31
N ILE A 6 -7.22 0.05 2.42
CA ILE A 6 -6.20 0.90 3.05
C ILE A 6 -5.99 0.49 4.52
N THR A 7 -7.08 0.23 5.24
CA THR A 7 -7.02 -0.25 6.62
C THR A 7 -6.32 -1.60 6.72
N GLN A 8 -6.65 -2.54 5.83
CA GLN A 8 -6.00 -3.85 5.76
C GLN A 8 -4.49 -3.74 5.49
N ILE A 9 -4.08 -2.89 4.54
CA ILE A 9 -2.68 -2.62 4.23
C ILE A 9 -1.95 -2.11 5.49
N LYS A 10 -2.53 -1.14 6.21
CA LYS A 10 -1.93 -0.60 7.44
C LYS A 10 -1.75 -1.68 8.51
N ILE A 11 -2.77 -2.52 8.72
CA ILE A 11 -2.71 -3.62 9.69
C ILE A 11 -1.59 -4.60 9.34
N VAL A 12 -1.48 -5.01 8.07
CA VAL A 12 -0.43 -5.97 7.64
C VAL A 12 0.95 -5.36 7.75
N LEU A 13 1.13 -4.10 7.36
CA LEU A 13 2.40 -3.39 7.53
C LEU A 13 2.85 -3.38 8.99
N VAL A 14 1.95 -3.04 9.92
CA VAL A 14 2.24 -3.07 11.36
C VAL A 14 2.60 -4.47 11.83
N LYS A 15 1.82 -5.50 11.46
CA LYS A 15 2.11 -6.90 11.82
C LYS A 15 3.48 -7.37 11.30
N LYS A 16 3.92 -6.91 10.13
CA LYS A 16 5.21 -7.23 9.53
C LYS A 16 6.37 -6.31 9.98
N GLY A 17 6.12 -5.36 10.90
CA GLY A 17 7.11 -4.36 11.32
C GLY A 17 7.60 -3.46 10.17
N LYS A 18 6.75 -3.24 9.17
CA LYS A 18 7.01 -2.42 7.98
C LYS A 18 6.18 -1.13 8.02
N ASN A 19 6.56 -0.17 7.18
CA ASN A 19 5.83 1.08 7.00
C ASN A 19 5.52 1.32 5.51
N GLN A 20 4.73 2.35 5.21
CA GLN A 20 4.37 2.67 3.84
C GLN A 20 5.58 3.06 2.96
N ALA A 21 6.66 3.58 3.55
CA ALA A 21 7.88 3.88 2.79
C ALA A 21 8.59 2.59 2.32
N TRP A 22 8.57 1.54 3.14
CA TRP A 22 9.02 0.22 2.73
C TRP A 22 8.19 -0.32 1.56
N LEU A 23 6.87 -0.18 1.63
CA LEU A 23 5.98 -0.61 0.54
C LEU A 23 6.21 0.18 -0.75
N ALA A 24 6.43 1.50 -0.65
CA ALA A 24 6.79 2.34 -1.78
C ALA A 24 8.08 1.86 -2.47
N LYS A 25 9.09 1.48 -1.66
CA LYS A 25 10.35 0.90 -2.16
C LYS A 25 10.14 -0.45 -2.86
N GLN A 26 9.29 -1.33 -2.32
CA GLN A 26 8.98 -2.61 -2.97
C GLN A 26 8.31 -2.44 -4.34
N LEU A 27 7.48 -1.41 -4.47
CA LEU A 27 6.72 -1.12 -5.68
C LEU A 27 7.47 -0.20 -6.67
N ASN A 28 8.71 0.18 -6.33
CA ASN A 28 9.51 1.13 -7.08
C ASN A 28 8.77 2.45 -7.40
N ILE A 29 8.10 3.01 -6.39
CA ILE A 29 7.38 4.29 -6.47
C ILE A 29 7.83 5.26 -5.39
N SER A 30 7.54 6.55 -5.57
CA SER A 30 7.84 7.56 -4.56
C SER A 30 6.99 7.38 -3.30
N THR A 31 7.55 7.76 -2.16
CA THR A 31 6.83 7.79 -0.87
C THR A 31 5.68 8.79 -0.89
N ALA A 32 5.79 9.87 -1.67
CA ALA A 32 4.71 10.83 -1.90
C ALA A 32 3.55 10.18 -2.66
N TYR A 33 3.81 9.45 -3.75
CA TYR A 33 2.79 8.72 -4.48
C TYR A 33 2.12 7.64 -3.61
N MET A 34 2.91 6.90 -2.82
CA MET A 34 2.36 5.98 -1.83
C MET A 34 1.47 6.69 -0.80
N SER A 35 1.88 7.87 -0.31
CA SER A 35 1.08 8.63 0.63
C SER A 35 -0.24 9.09 0.02
N ASP A 36 -0.24 9.49 -1.26
CA ASP A 36 -1.48 9.81 -1.98
C ASP A 36 -2.42 8.60 -2.07
N ILE A 37 -1.86 7.40 -2.30
CA ILE A 37 -2.63 6.15 -2.34
C ILE A 37 -3.23 5.83 -0.96
N MET A 38 -2.41 5.87 0.09
CA MET A 38 -2.81 5.54 1.47
C MET A 38 -3.78 6.55 2.08
N ASN A 39 -3.86 7.76 1.53
CA ASN A 39 -4.83 8.79 1.90
C ASN A 39 -6.05 8.83 0.96
N GLY A 40 -6.17 7.88 0.02
CA GLY A 40 -7.30 7.80 -0.91
C GLY A 40 -7.32 8.88 -2.01
N LYS A 41 -6.31 9.76 -2.07
CA LYS A 41 -6.19 10.82 -3.08
C LYS A 41 -5.92 10.27 -4.48
N ARG A 42 -5.31 9.08 -4.57
CA ARG A 42 -5.11 8.34 -5.82
C ARG A 42 -5.59 6.91 -5.65
N SER A 43 -6.24 6.38 -6.69
CA SER A 43 -6.65 4.98 -6.74
C SER A 43 -5.85 4.25 -7.82
N PRO A 44 -4.75 3.57 -7.47
CA PRO A 44 -3.88 2.99 -8.46
C PRO A 44 -4.41 1.60 -8.84
N LYS A 45 -5.39 1.54 -9.75
CA LYS A 45 -6.03 0.27 -10.16
C LYS A 45 -5.00 -0.81 -10.51
N GLU A 46 -3.92 -0.43 -11.20
CA GLU A 46 -2.84 -1.32 -11.63
C GLU A 46 -1.91 -1.73 -10.46
N LYS A 47 -1.67 -0.84 -9.49
CA LYS A 47 -0.78 -1.14 -8.35
C LYS A 47 -1.47 -1.89 -7.21
N ILE A 48 -2.81 -1.99 -7.19
CA ILE A 48 -3.51 -2.78 -6.18
C ILE A 48 -3.01 -4.23 -6.17
N LYS A 49 -2.82 -4.82 -7.36
CA LYS A 49 -2.30 -6.19 -7.49
C LYS A 49 -0.89 -6.33 -6.94
N GLU A 50 -0.02 -5.38 -7.26
CA GLU A 50 1.36 -5.37 -6.76
C GLU A 50 1.43 -5.12 -5.24
N ILE A 51 0.57 -4.24 -4.69
CA ILE A 51 0.46 -3.99 -3.24
C ILE A 51 0.03 -5.27 -2.52
N LYS A 52 -0.98 -5.96 -3.07
CA LYS A 52 -1.44 -7.24 -2.52
C LYS A 52 -0.33 -8.28 -2.53
N ALA A 53 0.38 -8.43 -3.65
CA ALA A 53 1.50 -9.35 -3.77
C ALA A 53 2.64 -9.02 -2.80
N ALA A 54 3.03 -7.75 -2.66
CA ALA A 54 4.08 -7.33 -1.74
C ALA A 54 3.74 -7.55 -0.25
N LEU A 55 2.45 -7.70 0.07
CA LEU A 55 1.94 -7.88 1.42
C LEU A 55 1.43 -9.29 1.70
N ASP A 56 1.47 -10.19 0.72
CA ASP A 56 0.85 -11.52 0.76
C ASP A 56 -0.65 -11.45 1.14
N LEU A 57 -1.37 -10.51 0.52
CA LEU A 57 -2.82 -10.35 0.66
C LEU A 57 -3.53 -11.06 -0.49
N GLU A 58 -4.41 -12.01 -0.19
CA GLU A 58 -5.32 -12.64 -1.17
C GLU A 58 -6.38 -11.64 -1.70
#